data_AF-A0A2T0AVQ9-F1
#
_entry.id   AF-A0A2T0AVQ9-F1
#
_cell.length_a   1.000
_cell.length_b   1.000
_cell.length_c   1.000
_cell.angle_alpha   90.00
_cell.angle_beta   90.00
_cell.angle_gamma   90.00
#
_symmetry.space_group_name_H-M   'P 1'
#
loop_
_entity.id
_entity.type
_entity.pdbx_description
1 polymer ?
#
loop_
_entity_poly.entity_id
_entity_poly.type
_entity_poly.pdbx_seq_one_letter_code
_entity_poly.pdbx_strand_id
1 'polypeptide(L)'
;MAGVITDVVVENKSNPTSSRVIRHYPSDEGQRLLERCRDLIREVVPDATVILYGSRARGDAEPDSDYDILILTKGPANWHLEEVIREKLYPLELETGAALSIAVFSEQEWNSPLYQAMPFTQNVRREGIVL
;
A
#
# COMPACT_ATOMS: atom_id res chain seq x y z
N MET A 1 7.50 38.64 -23.64
CA MET A 1 6.42 39.63 -23.79
C MET A 1 5.10 38.88 -23.89
N ALA A 2 4.20 39.15 -22.94
CA ALA A 2 2.73 38.99 -22.96
C ALA A 2 2.11 37.71 -23.56
N GLY A 3 1.16 37.02 -22.91
CA GLY A 3 0.33 37.49 -21.82
C GLY A 3 -0.50 36.38 -21.20
N VAL A 4 -1.00 36.74 -20.03
CA VAL A 4 -1.99 36.07 -19.19
C VAL A 4 -3.32 36.04 -19.93
N ILE A 5 -4.00 34.90 -19.92
CA ILE A 5 -5.47 34.85 -19.97
C ILE A 5 -5.93 33.97 -18.81
N THR A 6 -6.59 34.64 -17.88
CA THR A 6 -7.42 34.13 -16.81
C THR A 6 -8.71 33.54 -17.39
N ASP A 7 -9.16 32.40 -16.90
CA ASP A 7 -10.59 32.09 -16.86
C ASP A 7 -10.99 31.74 -15.43
N VAL A 8 -11.67 32.71 -14.83
CA VAL A 8 -12.50 32.56 -13.64
C VAL A 8 -13.79 31.89 -14.11
N VAL A 9 -14.09 30.70 -13.60
CA VAL A 9 -15.44 30.13 -13.68
C VAL A 9 -16.04 30.16 -12.28
N VAL A 10 -16.98 31.07 -12.07
CA VAL A 10 -17.85 31.11 -10.88
C VAL A 10 -19.05 30.19 -11.13
N GLU A 11 -19.20 29.23 -10.21
CA GLU A 11 -20.38 28.43 -9.81
C GLU A 11 -21.36 27.86 -10.86
N ASN A 12 -21.63 26.55 -10.75
CA ASN A 12 -23.01 26.13 -10.50
C ASN A 12 -23.09 24.74 -9.84
N LYS A 13 -23.84 24.64 -8.73
CA LYS A 13 -24.24 23.37 -8.10
C LYS A 13 -25.31 22.72 -8.97
N SER A 14 -24.97 21.63 -9.67
CA SER A 14 -25.86 20.48 -10.01
C SER A 14 -25.48 19.83 -11.34
N ASN A 15 -24.69 18.74 -11.31
CA ASN A 15 -24.93 17.59 -12.19
C ASN A 15 -24.15 16.34 -11.69
N PRO A 16 -24.83 15.24 -11.31
CA PRO A 16 -24.17 14.07 -10.74
C PRO A 16 -24.08 12.94 -11.76
N THR A 17 -23.15 12.97 -12.72
CA THR A 17 -22.78 11.75 -13.46
C THR A 17 -21.45 11.91 -14.20
N SER A 18 -20.37 11.56 -13.53
CA SER A 18 -19.17 11.10 -14.22
C SER A 18 -18.49 10.11 -13.29
N SER A 19 -18.71 8.82 -13.53
CA SER A 19 -18.03 7.72 -12.86
C SER A 19 -16.55 7.75 -13.25
N ARG A 20 -15.81 8.67 -12.62
CA ARG A 20 -14.35 8.63 -12.56
C ARG A 20 -14.06 7.50 -11.59
N VAL A 21 -13.30 6.49 -12.02
CA VAL A 21 -12.69 5.55 -11.07
C VAL A 21 -11.72 6.38 -10.24
N ILE A 22 -12.23 6.97 -9.15
CA ILE A 22 -11.41 7.59 -8.13
C ILE A 22 -10.77 6.40 -7.43
N ARG A 23 -9.54 6.05 -7.81
CA ARG A 23 -8.72 5.23 -6.92
C ARG A 23 -8.67 6.02 -5.62
N HIS A 24 -9.34 5.53 -4.59
CA HIS A 24 -9.33 6.18 -3.30
C HIS A 24 -7.92 5.97 -2.76
N TYR A 25 -7.06 6.97 -2.98
CA TYR A 25 -5.78 7.01 -2.31
C TYR A 25 -6.07 7.06 -0.79
N PRO A 26 -5.20 6.44 0.03
CA PRO A 26 -5.33 6.57 1.48
C PRO A 26 -5.46 8.05 1.85
N SER A 27 -6.21 8.36 2.91
CA SER A 27 -6.26 9.71 3.47
C SER A 27 -4.84 10.26 3.67
N ASP A 28 -4.67 11.58 3.76
CA ASP A 28 -3.34 12.17 4.01
C ASP A 28 -2.62 11.53 5.21
N GLU A 29 -3.38 11.07 6.20
CA GLU A 29 -2.88 10.30 7.34
C GLU A 29 -2.48 8.86 6.98
N GLY A 30 -3.34 8.13 6.25
CA GLY A 30 -3.02 6.79 5.77
C GLY A 30 -1.80 6.77 4.84
N GLN A 31 -1.65 7.79 4.00
CA GLN A 31 -0.51 7.92 3.11
C GLN A 31 0.79 8.11 3.90
N ARG A 32 0.79 9.00 4.91
CA ARG A 32 1.94 9.17 5.82
C ARG A 32 2.27 7.89 6.59
N LEU A 33 1.25 7.14 7.03
CA LEU A 33 1.43 5.86 7.70
C LEU A 33 2.12 4.85 6.78
N LEU A 34 1.67 4.74 5.53
CA LEU A 34 2.24 3.81 4.54
C LEU A 34 3.68 4.18 4.15
N GLU A 35 3.98 5.47 4.02
CA GLU A 35 5.34 5.96 3.79
C GLU A 35 6.26 5.59 4.95
N ARG A 36 5.83 5.82 6.19
CA ARG A 36 6.59 5.43 7.40
C ARG A 36 6.77 3.92 7.49
N CYS A 37 5.73 3.14 7.21
CA CYS A 37 5.77 1.68 7.19
C CYS A 37 6.82 1.18 6.20
N ARG A 38 6.77 1.68 4.95
CA ARG A 38 7.74 1.35 3.90
C ARG A 38 9.17 1.71 4.32
N ASP A 39 9.38 2.89 4.87
CA ASP A 39 10.72 3.36 5.24
C ASP A 39 11.30 2.51 6.38
N LEU A 40 10.49 2.18 7.40
CA LEU A 40 10.88 1.26 8.47
C LEU A 40 11.23 -0.14 7.96
N ILE A 41 10.44 -0.68 7.00
CA ILE A 41 10.76 -1.97 6.36
C ILE A 41 12.10 -1.87 5.63
N ARG A 42 12.37 -0.76 4.91
CA ARG A 42 13.62 -0.57 4.17
C ARG A 42 14.83 -0.31 5.06
N GLU A 43 14.65 0.08 6.32
CA GLU A 43 15.76 0.07 7.28
C GLU A 43 16.22 -1.36 7.62
N VAL A 44 15.32 -2.35 7.58
CA VAL A 44 15.64 -3.76 7.82
C VAL A 44 16.08 -4.45 6.53
N VAL A 45 15.36 -4.20 5.43
CA VAL A 45 15.60 -4.78 4.10
C VAL A 45 15.68 -3.66 3.06
N PRO A 46 16.86 -3.07 2.82
CA PRO A 46 17.03 -1.86 1.99
C PRO A 46 16.45 -1.94 0.58
N ASP A 47 16.41 -3.13 -0.01
CA ASP A 47 15.93 -3.37 -1.36
C ASP A 47 14.55 -4.04 -1.43
N ALA A 48 13.80 -4.04 -0.32
CA ALA A 48 12.46 -4.59 -0.31
C ALA A 48 11.50 -3.81 -1.22
N THR A 49 10.74 -4.56 -2.01
CA THR A 49 9.54 -4.06 -2.65
C THR A 49 8.38 -4.20 -1.67
N VAL A 50 7.75 -3.08 -1.33
CA VAL A 50 6.64 -3.02 -0.37
C VAL A 50 5.36 -2.70 -1.12
N ILE A 51 4.32 -3.50 -0.93
CA ILE A 51 3.07 -3.42 -1.68
C ILE A 51 1.91 -3.45 -0.70
N LEU A 52 1.09 -2.41 -0.69
CA LEU A 52 -0.22 -2.44 -0.04
C LEU A 52 -1.17 -3.28 -0.91
N TYR A 53 -1.89 -4.20 -0.30
CA TYR A 53 -2.98 -4.93 -0.94
C TYR A 53 -4.24 -4.89 -0.06
N GLY A 54 -5.22 -5.74 -0.36
CA GLY A 54 -6.42 -5.85 0.46
C GLY A 54 -7.41 -4.71 0.27
N SER A 55 -8.30 -4.54 1.25
CA SER A 55 -9.42 -3.58 1.13
C SER A 55 -8.96 -2.13 1.04
N ARG A 56 -7.87 -1.79 1.73
CA ARG A 56 -7.27 -0.44 1.69
C ARG A 56 -6.73 -0.13 0.29
N ALA A 57 -6.11 -1.09 -0.40
CA ALA A 57 -5.68 -0.91 -1.78
C ALA A 57 -6.86 -0.80 -2.78
N ARG A 58 -7.93 -1.57 -2.56
CA ARG A 58 -9.14 -1.50 -3.40
C ARG A 58 -9.98 -0.25 -3.18
N GLY A 59 -9.84 0.41 -2.03
CA GLY A 59 -10.65 1.55 -1.64
C GLY A 59 -12.04 1.18 -1.10
N ASP A 60 -12.23 -0.07 -0.69
CA ASP A 60 -13.46 -0.60 -0.06
C ASP A 60 -13.26 -0.96 1.42
N ALA A 61 -12.22 -0.38 2.04
CA ALA A 61 -11.92 -0.59 3.45
C ALA A 61 -12.90 0.14 4.38
N GLU A 62 -13.29 -0.56 5.43
CA GLU A 62 -13.95 0.03 6.59
C GLU A 62 -12.93 0.74 7.51
N PRO A 63 -13.36 1.64 8.41
CA PRO A 63 -12.46 2.40 9.27
C PRO A 63 -11.50 1.54 10.10
N ASP A 64 -11.93 0.36 10.53
CA ASP A 64 -11.19 -0.62 11.33
C ASP A 64 -10.44 -1.68 10.51
N SER A 65 -10.48 -1.60 9.17
CA SER A 65 -9.76 -2.55 8.32
C SER A 65 -8.25 -2.44 8.47
N ASP A 66 -7.58 -3.59 8.56
CA ASP A 66 -6.12 -3.71 8.55
C ASP A 66 -5.47 -3.07 7.31
N TYR A 67 -4.19 -2.74 7.44
CA TYR A 67 -3.31 -2.46 6.30
C TYR A 67 -2.55 -3.74 5.96
N ASP A 68 -2.97 -4.39 4.89
CA ASP A 68 -2.35 -5.60 4.37
C ASP A 68 -1.10 -5.27 3.53
N ILE A 69 0.09 -5.63 4.01
CA ILE A 69 1.38 -5.28 3.41
C ILE A 69 2.11 -6.53 2.95
N LEU A 70 2.38 -6.62 1.65
CA LEU A 70 3.26 -7.60 1.06
C LEU A 70 4.68 -7.02 0.98
N ILE A 71 5.65 -7.79 1.44
CA ILE A 71 7.07 -7.45 1.42
C ILE A 71 7.79 -8.49 0.57
N LEU A 72 8.35 -8.06 -0.55
CA LEU A 72 9.18 -8.91 -1.42
C LEU A 72 10.64 -8.59 -1.19
N THR A 73 11.43 -9.62 -0.92
CA THR A 73 12.86 -9.52 -0.64
C THR A 73 13.66 -10.26 -1.71
N LYS A 74 14.85 -9.77 -2.06
CA LYS A 74 15.75 -10.51 -2.96
C LYS A 74 16.40 -11.72 -2.29
N GLY A 75 16.54 -11.67 -0.97
CA GLY A 75 17.08 -12.75 -0.14
C GLY A 75 16.02 -13.73 0.37
N PRO A 76 16.40 -14.65 1.26
CA PRO A 76 15.46 -15.56 1.91
C PRO A 76 14.47 -14.81 2.80
N ALA A 77 13.17 -15.01 2.56
CA ALA A 77 12.11 -14.62 3.50
C ALA A 77 11.88 -15.76 4.49
N ASN A 78 12.51 -15.67 5.66
CA ASN A 78 12.34 -16.65 6.73
C ASN A 78 11.62 -16.01 7.93
N TRP A 79 11.19 -16.87 8.86
CA TRP A 79 10.44 -16.45 10.05
C TRP A 79 11.20 -15.42 10.90
N HIS A 80 12.53 -15.51 10.96
CA HIS A 80 13.35 -14.57 11.74
C HIS A 80 13.36 -13.18 11.10
N LEU A 81 13.45 -13.09 9.77
CA LEU A 81 13.34 -11.81 9.07
C LEU A 81 11.95 -11.19 9.26
N GLU A 82 10.90 -12.01 9.17
CA GLU A 82 9.53 -11.55 9.42
C GLU A 82 9.37 -11.01 10.84
N GLU A 83 9.94 -11.68 11.85
CA GLU A 83 9.92 -11.25 13.25
C GLU A 83 10.64 -9.90 13.42
N VAL A 84 11.83 -9.72 12.85
CA VAL A 84 12.56 -8.44 12.92
C VAL A 84 11.77 -7.30 12.27
N ILE A 85 11.11 -7.56 11.13
CA ILE A 85 10.24 -6.56 10.48
C ILE A 85 9.04 -6.23 11.39
N ARG A 86 8.41 -7.23 11.99
CA ARG A 86 7.27 -7.05 12.90
C ARG A 86 7.66 -6.23 14.13
N GLU A 87 8.79 -6.52 14.76
CA GLU A 87 9.33 -5.74 15.88
C GLU A 87 9.61 -4.28 15.48
N LYS A 88 10.11 -4.07 14.25
CA LYS A 88 10.39 -2.73 13.72
C LYS A 88 9.12 -1.92 13.48
N LEU A 89 8.03 -2.57 13.07
CA LEU A 89 6.74 -1.93 12.78
C LEU A 89 5.87 -1.74 14.03
N TYR A 90 6.07 -2.53 15.08
CA TYR A 90 5.24 -2.50 16.28
C TYR A 90 5.10 -1.12 16.94
N PRO A 91 6.16 -0.28 17.07
CA PRO A 91 5.99 1.08 17.59
C PRO A 91 5.08 1.96 16.72
N LEU A 92 5.10 1.76 15.39
CA LEU A 92 4.23 2.51 14.47
C LEU A 92 2.77 2.10 14.70
N GLU A 93 2.47 0.80 14.83
CA GLU A 93 1.12 0.31 15.14
C GLU A 93 0.60 0.89 16.46
N LEU A 94 1.43 0.92 17.51
CA LEU A 94 1.06 1.52 18.80
C LEU A 94 0.81 3.02 18.73
N GLU A 95 1.65 3.76 17.99
CA GLU A 95 1.54 5.21 17.84
C GLU A 95 0.26 5.60 17.09
N THR A 96 -0.06 4.88 16.01
CA THR A 96 -1.16 5.25 15.11
C THR A 96 -2.46 4.51 15.41
N GLY A 97 -2.41 3.43 16.21
CA GLY A 97 -3.55 2.53 16.42
C GLY A 97 -3.94 1.72 15.19
N ALA A 98 -3.09 1.68 14.16
CA ALA A 98 -3.37 0.96 12.92
C ALA A 98 -2.82 -0.46 12.99
N ALA A 99 -3.62 -1.44 12.58
CA ALA A 99 -3.17 -2.82 12.44
C ALA A 99 -2.42 -3.00 11.10
N LEU A 100 -1.17 -3.45 11.17
CA LEU A 100 -0.32 -3.75 10.02
C LEU A 100 -0.17 -5.27 9.87
N SER A 101 -0.87 -5.84 8.90
CA SER A 101 -0.81 -7.28 8.59
C SER A 101 0.25 -7.50 7.51
N ILE A 102 1.39 -8.13 7.86
CA ILE A 102 2.51 -8.35 6.92
C ILE A 102 2.53 -9.77 6.35
N ALA A 103 2.90 -9.89 5.08
CA ALA A 103 3.27 -11.14 4.43
C ALA A 103 4.63 -10.97 3.73
N VAL A 104 5.60 -11.84 4.01
CA VAL A 104 6.97 -11.70 3.53
C VAL A 104 7.32 -12.89 2.63
N PHE A 105 7.75 -12.60 1.40
CA PHE A 105 8.18 -13.62 0.44
C PHE A 105 9.52 -13.22 -0.18
N SER A 106 10.29 -14.24 -0.58
CA SER A 106 11.39 -13.97 -1.52
C SER A 106 10.80 -13.73 -2.91
N GLU A 107 11.45 -12.90 -3.73
CA GLU A 107 11.05 -12.71 -5.11
C GLU A 107 11.07 -14.04 -5.89
N GLN A 108 11.98 -14.95 -5.55
CA GLN A 108 12.05 -16.28 -6.14
C GLN A 108 10.78 -17.09 -5.85
N GLU A 109 10.36 -17.13 -4.59
CA GLU A 109 9.15 -17.83 -4.16
C GLU A 109 7.90 -17.21 -4.78
N TRP A 110 7.78 -15.87 -4.71
CA TRP A 110 6.68 -15.11 -5.27
C TRP A 110 6.48 -15.37 -6.76
N ASN A 111 7.57 -15.47 -7.52
CA ASN A 111 7.55 -15.71 -8.96
C ASN A 111 7.49 -17.21 -9.34
N SER A 112 7.47 -18.13 -8.36
CA SER A 112 7.38 -19.56 -8.64
C SER A 112 6.01 -19.94 -9.25
N PRO A 113 5.93 -20.96 -10.12
CA PRO A 113 4.65 -21.37 -10.73
C PRO A 113 3.54 -21.66 -9.72
N LEU A 114 3.90 -22.18 -8.54
CA LEU A 114 2.98 -22.48 -7.46
C LEU A 114 2.30 -21.20 -6.94
N TYR A 115 3.09 -20.19 -6.55
CA TYR A 115 2.53 -18.92 -6.06
C TYR A 115 1.84 -18.14 -7.17
N GLN A 116 2.36 -18.19 -8.39
CA GLN A 116 1.75 -17.54 -9.55
C GLN A 116 0.34 -18.07 -9.86
N ALA A 117 0.05 -19.33 -9.53
CA ALA A 117 -1.27 -19.92 -9.68
C ALA A 117 -2.24 -19.56 -8.55
N MET A 118 -1.76 -19.00 -7.42
CA MET A 118 -2.61 -18.70 -6.26
C MET A 118 -3.50 -17.47 -6.50
N PRO A 119 -4.79 -17.51 -6.08
CA PRO A 119 -5.67 -16.35 -6.11
C PRO A 119 -5.08 -15.13 -5.39
N PHE A 120 -4.35 -15.36 -4.29
CA PHE A 120 -3.66 -14.32 -3.53
C PHE A 120 -2.74 -13.47 -4.42
N THR A 121 -1.78 -14.11 -5.11
CA THR A 121 -0.83 -13.44 -6.02
C THR A 121 -1.54 -12.70 -7.16
N GLN A 122 -2.61 -13.30 -7.71
CA GLN A 122 -3.40 -12.67 -8.78
C GLN A 122 -4.11 -11.40 -8.29
N ASN A 123 -4.66 -11.43 -7.07
CA ASN A 123 -5.31 -10.27 -6.47
C ASN A 123 -4.30 -9.15 -6.20
N VAL A 124 -3.16 -9.47 -5.58
CA VAL A 124 -2.10 -8.48 -5.33
C VAL A 124 -1.60 -7.86 -6.64
N ARG A 125 -1.42 -8.64 -7.70
CA ARG A 125 -1.00 -8.09 -9.01
C ARG A 125 -2.04 -7.17 -9.66
N ARG A 126 -3.32 -7.47 -9.47
CA ARG A 126 -4.41 -6.70 -10.06
C ARG A 126 -4.66 -5.39 -9.32
N GLU A 127 -4.58 -5.42 -8.00
CA GLU A 127 -5.10 -4.37 -7.12
C GLU A 127 -4.04 -3.72 -6.23
N GLY A 128 -2.86 -4.34 -6.09
CA GLY A 128 -1.81 -3.87 -5.19
C GLY A 128 -1.22 -2.52 -5.60
N ILE A 129 -0.83 -1.75 -4.58
CA ILE A 129 -0.20 -0.44 -4.72
C ILE A 129 1.22 -0.53 -4.19
N VAL A 130 2.21 -0.33 -5.06
CA VAL A 130 3.63 -0.28 -4.67
C VAL A 130 3.89 1.03 -3.92
N LEU A 131 4.54 0.93 -2.75
CA LEU A 131 4.84 2.04 -1.85
C LEU A 131 6.25 2.63 -2.06
#